data_AF-A0A0D0BMA3-F1
#
_entry.id   AF-A0A0D0BMA3-F1
#
_cell.length_a   1.000
_cell.length_b   1.000
_cell.length_c   1.000
_cell.angle_alpha   90.00
_cell.angle_beta   90.00
_cell.angle_gamma   90.00
#
_symmetry.space_group_name_H-M   'P 1'
#
loop_
_entity.id
_entity.type
_entity.pdbx_description
1 polymer ?
#
loop_
_entity_poly.entity_id
_entity_poly.type
_entity_poly.pdbx_seq_one_letter_code
_entity_poly.pdbx_strand_id
1 'polypeptide(L)' 'MLYQPYNCYLPTKQAQLLYLWDFLSIPHKPEKQLFNFILIVIGFKIDPNAMTITLPPNSKEDLVHFILDFILSPSC' A
#
# COMPACT_ATOMS: atom_id res chain seq x y z
N MET A 1 -8.30 17.52 9.91
CA MET A 1 -9.45 17.39 10.84
C MET A 1 -9.16 16.26 11.80
N LEU A 2 -9.40 16.43 13.09
CA LEU A 2 -9.30 15.34 14.06
C LEU A 2 -10.43 14.35 13.79
N TYR A 3 -10.09 13.11 13.43
CA TYR A 3 -11.05 12.02 13.25
C TYR A 3 -11.04 11.16 14.52
N GLN A 4 -12.05 11.38 15.37
CA GLN A 4 -12.14 10.80 16.71
C GLN A 4 -12.02 9.27 16.76
N PRO A 5 -12.66 8.49 15.87
CA PRO A 5 -12.57 7.03 15.93
C PRO A 5 -11.14 6.49 15.83
N TYR A 6 -10.25 7.22 15.15
CA TYR A 6 -8.82 6.86 15.03
C TYR A 6 -7.91 7.69 15.93
N ASN A 7 -8.46 8.68 16.64
CA ASN A 7 -7.72 9.64 17.45
C ASN A 7 -6.51 10.26 16.73
N CYS A 8 -6.68 10.64 15.46
CA CYS A 8 -5.61 11.21 14.64
C CYS A 8 -6.10 12.32 13.71
N TYR A 9 -5.18 13.16 13.25
CA TYR A 9 -5.48 14.19 12.26
C TYR A 9 -5.38 13.63 10.85
N LEU A 10 -6.46 13.73 10.09
CA LEU A 10 -6.55 13.33 8.68
C LEU A 10 -6.86 14.53 7.77
N PRO A 11 -6.56 14.46 6.47
CA PRO A 11 -7.07 15.41 5.49
C PRO A 11 -8.58 15.56 5.59
N THR A 12 -9.09 16.79 5.49
CA THR A 12 -10.50 17.11 5.75
C THR A 12 -11.45 16.25 4.91
N LYS A 13 -11.19 16.10 3.60
CA LYS A 13 -12.03 15.26 2.72
C LYS A 13 -12.04 13.80 3.14
N GLN A 14 -10.89 13.28 3.58
CA GLN A 14 -10.79 11.90 4.05
C GLN A 14 -11.57 11.70 5.36
N ALA A 15 -11.40 12.59 6.34
CA ALA A 15 -12.15 12.52 7.59
C ALA A 15 -13.67 12.59 7.34
N GLN A 16 -14.12 13.49 6.44
CA GLN A 16 -15.53 13.59 6.05
C GLN A 16 -16.07 12.29 5.42
N LEU A 17 -15.28 11.65 4.56
CA LEU A 17 -15.65 10.35 3.99
C LEU A 17 -15.77 9.26 5.06
N LEU A 18 -14.84 9.22 6.02
CA LEU A 18 -14.88 8.24 7.10
C LEU A 18 -16.10 8.44 8.01
N TYR A 19 -16.46 9.69 8.34
CA TYR A 19 -17.71 9.97 9.06
C TYR A 19 -18.96 9.54 8.29
N LEU A 20 -18.97 9.67 6.96
CA LEU A 20 -20.06 9.13 6.14
C LEU A 20 -20.10 7.61 6.21
N TRP A 21 -18.95 6.93 6.20
CA TRP A 21 -18.88 5.48 6.35
C TRP A 21 -19.34 5.02 7.74
N ASP A 22 -18.97 5.72 8.80
CA ASP A 22 -19.49 5.49 10.16
C ASP A 22 -21.02 5.57 10.17
N PHE A 23 -21.60 6.62 9.58
CA PHE A 23 -23.05 6.81 9.48
C PHE A 23 -23.73 5.67 8.71
N LEU A 24 -23.12 5.18 7.64
CA LEU A 24 -23.61 4.07 6.83
C LEU A 24 -23.29 2.69 7.40
N SER A 25 -22.57 2.62 8.54
CA SER A 25 -22.07 1.37 9.12
C SER A 25 -21.19 0.55 8.14
N ILE A 26 -20.43 1.24 7.28
CA ILE A 26 -19.46 0.61 6.38
C ILE A 26 -18.18 0.33 7.18
N PRO A 27 -17.68 -0.92 7.22
CA PRO A 27 -16.47 -1.23 7.97
C PRO A 27 -15.22 -0.63 7.29
N HIS A 28 -14.39 0.06 8.08
CA HIS A 28 -13.08 0.56 7.64
C HIS A 28 -12.03 0.41 8.75
N LYS A 29 -10.77 0.21 8.36
CA LYS A 29 -9.67 -0.02 9.30
C LYS A 29 -8.57 1.04 9.17
N PRO A 30 -7.98 1.53 10.28
CA PRO A 30 -6.98 2.60 10.26
C PRO A 30 -5.80 2.31 9.32
N GLU A 31 -5.32 1.08 9.29
CA GLU A 31 -4.20 0.64 8.45
C GLU A 31 -4.48 0.71 6.94
N LYS A 32 -5.77 0.86 6.55
CA LYS A 32 -6.21 1.05 5.16
C LYS A 32 -6.56 2.51 4.83
N GLN A 33 -6.40 3.42 5.79
CA GLN A 33 -6.75 4.85 5.67
C GLN A 33 -5.52 5.75 5.81
N LEU A 34 -4.36 5.25 5.39
CA LEU A 34 -3.10 5.98 5.42
C LEU A 34 -3.08 7.03 4.29
N PHE A 35 -2.66 8.26 4.61
CA PHE A 35 -2.56 9.36 3.64
C PHE A 35 -1.10 9.76 3.36
N ASN A 36 -0.76 9.97 2.10
CA ASN A 36 0.57 10.42 1.66
C ASN A 36 1.72 9.45 2.00
N PHE A 37 1.41 8.17 2.20
CA PHE A 37 2.40 7.13 2.44
C PHE A 37 2.65 6.31 1.18
N ILE A 38 3.92 5.97 0.95
CA ILE A 38 4.31 4.91 0.04
C ILE A 38 4.17 3.59 0.81
N LEU A 39 3.40 2.66 0.27
CA LEU A 39 3.02 1.43 0.98
C LEU A 39 3.47 0.20 0.22
N ILE A 40 3.80 -0.87 0.95
CA ILE A 40 3.88 -2.20 0.36
C ILE A 40 2.49 -2.82 0.40
N VAL A 41 1.91 -3.05 -0.78
CA VAL A 41 0.61 -3.72 -0.95
C VAL A 41 0.85 -4.97 -1.78
N ILE A 42 0.50 -6.14 -1.24
CA ILE A 42 0.67 -7.46 -1.89
C ILE A 42 2.08 -7.68 -2.49
N GLY A 43 3.12 -7.17 -1.83
CA GLY A 43 4.52 -7.30 -2.27
C GLY A 43 5.00 -6.22 -3.24
N PHE A 44 4.15 -5.26 -3.62
CA PHE A 44 4.52 -4.13 -4.48
C PHE A 44 4.62 -2.84 -3.68
N LYS A 45 5.65 -2.06 -3.96
CA LYS A 45 5.78 -0.68 -3.49
C LYS A 45 4.88 0.22 -4.36
N ILE A 46 3.85 0.78 -3.74
CA ILE A 46 2.90 1.70 -4.37
C ILE A 46 3.21 3.12 -3.90
N ASP A 47 3.47 4.01 -4.85
CA ASP A 47 3.58 5.45 -4.60
C ASP A 47 2.35 6.16 -5.19
N PRO A 48 1.38 6.55 -4.34
CA PRO A 48 0.17 7.22 -4.81
C PRO A 48 0.42 8.66 -5.28
N ASN A 49 1.53 9.29 -4.88
CA ASN A 49 1.87 10.67 -5.27
C ASN A 49 2.44 10.71 -6.68
N ALA A 50 3.31 9.75 -7.01
CA ALA A 50 3.81 9.56 -8.36
C ALA A 50 2.85 8.76 -9.25
N MET A 51 1.79 8.18 -8.68
CA MET A 51 0.92 7.18 -9.32
C MET A 51 1.71 6.03 -9.95
N THR A 52 2.69 5.50 -9.21
CA THR A 52 3.54 4.39 -9.69
C THR A 52 3.42 3.16 -8.81
N ILE A 53 3.66 2.01 -9.43
CA ILE A 53 3.73 0.69 -8.79
C ILE A 53 5.05 0.07 -9.20
N THR A 54 5.85 -0.41 -8.25
CA THR A 54 7.13 -1.04 -8.52
C THR A 54 7.41 -2.17 -7.53
N LEU A 55 8.28 -3.10 -7.91
CA LEU A 55 8.81 -4.08 -6.95
C LEU A 55 9.70 -3.37 -5.91
N PRO A 56 9.70 -3.78 -4.64
CA PRO A 56 10.73 -3.39 -3.69
C PRO A 56 12.12 -3.75 -4.22
N PRO A 57 13.19 -3.01 -3.83
CA PRO A 57 14.54 -3.25 -4.31
C PRO A 57 14.99 -4.71 -4.16
N ASN A 58 14.82 -5.29 -2.97
CA ASN A 58 15.19 -6.69 -2.70
C ASN A 58 14.42 -7.66 -3.60
N SER A 59 13.13 -7.42 -3.85
CA SER A 59 12.33 -8.25 -4.75
C SER A 59 12.77 -8.15 -6.22
N LYS A 60 13.39 -7.04 -6.62
CA LYS A 60 14.02 -6.93 -7.96
C LYS A 60 15.28 -7.78 -8.04
N GLU A 61 16.10 -7.76 -6.99
CA GLU A 61 17.30 -8.59 -6.89
C GLU A 61 16.93 -10.07 -6.88
N ASP A 62 15.97 -10.48 -6.05
CA ASP A 62 15.47 -11.86 -5.98
C ASP A 62 14.96 -12.34 -7.35
N LEU A 63 14.23 -11.49 -8.08
CA LEU A 63 13.72 -11.81 -9.41
C LEU A 63 14.87 -11.99 -10.42
N VAL A 64 15.88 -11.12 -10.39
CA VAL A 64 17.06 -11.26 -11.25
C VAL A 64 17.82 -12.53 -10.93
N HIS A 65 18.06 -12.83 -9.66
CA HIS A 65 18.71 -14.07 -9.23
C HIS A 65 17.94 -15.30 -9.70
N PHE A 66 16.63 -15.32 -9.50
CA PHE A 66 15.80 -16.44 -9.94
C PHE A 66 15.85 -16.67 -11.46
N ILE A 67 15.82 -15.58 -12.25
CA ILE A 67 15.95 -15.67 -13.71
C ILE A 67 17.33 -16.22 -14.12
N LEU A 68 18.40 -15.75 -13.46
CA LEU A 68 19.75 -16.23 -13.73
C LEU A 68 19.90 -17.71 -13.38
N ASP A 69 19.40 -18.12 -12.21
CA ASP A 69 19.41 -19.52 -11.78
C ASP A 69 18.63 -20.41 -12.76
N PHE A 70 17.47 -19.94 -13.24
CA PHE A 70 16.68 -20.65 -14.24
C PHE A 70 17.43 -20.84 -15.57
N ILE A 71 18.13 -19.81 -16.06
CA ILE A 71 18.92 -19.88 -17.30
C ILE A 71 20.14 -20.80 -17.15
N LEU A 72 20.80 -20.75 -15.99
CA LEU A 72 22.02 -21.49 -15.70
C LEU A 72 21.76 -22.92 -15.25
N SER A 73 20.54 -23.22 -14.79
CA SER A 73 20.15 -24.59 -14.44
C SER A 73 20.13 -25.46 -15.70
N PRO A 74 20.92 -26.54 -15.76
CA PRO A 74 20.92 -27.42 -16.93
C PRO A 74 19.55 -28.06 -17.08
N SER A 75 18.94 -27.91 -18.26
CA SER A 75 17.76 -28.68 -18.64
C SER A 75 18.09 -30.16 -18.55
N CYS A 76 17.41 -30.90 -17.68
CA CYS A 76 17.40 -32.36 -17.73
C CYS A 76 16.89 -32.87 -19.09
#